data_AF-A0A090L3W0-F1
#
_entry.id   AF-A0A090L3W0-F1
#
_cell.length_a   1.000
_cell.length_b   1.000
_cell.length_c   1.000
_cell.angle_alpha   90.00
_cell.angle_beta   90.00
_cell.angle_gamma   90.00
#
_symmetry.space_group_name_H-M   'P 1'
#
loop_
_entity.id
_entity.type
_entity.pdbx_description
1 polymer ?
#
loop_
_entity_poly.entity_id
_entity_poly.type
_entity_poly.pdbx_seq_one_letter_code
_entity_poly.pdbx_strand_id
1 'polypeptide(L)'
;MAPELQYREVNEKLFYNTNFPYKEISVILNTGPSIFRNIVIYGIGDKSEILENLRDNYLSKIKTIFFEANSIRFRTRMFLDAINEECKLNIIFSKNDFLQYANMIKDEIDKRPKTFSLALLINNCDNDELIYDTAFHDCLKIICSKKKVFFIATCTYPLFPPPGSSAREDLRCYFLKFSTFNLSVNYNNKDDAMDLDDDDEVTHKVESIKVVYDSLTSNTKKLFVLMMQQFIKNNFKSIFSDDVFLSAKDRFWVNSVSQMQEMITEFLDHKFIEKCHDLSGKIKYSLRIKRTVLNDFMESEGIELEDEDDDE
;
A
#
# COMPACT_ATOMS: atom_id res chain seq x y z
N MET A 1 41.03 2.81 -8.27
CA MET A 1 40.87 2.03 -7.03
C MET A 1 39.74 2.67 -6.24
N ALA A 2 38.52 2.19 -6.46
CA ALA A 2 37.37 2.55 -5.63
C ALA A 2 37.44 1.71 -4.34
N PRO A 3 37.15 2.27 -3.15
CA PRO A 3 37.11 1.48 -1.93
C PRO A 3 35.81 0.68 -1.91
N GLU A 4 35.90 -0.60 -2.27
CA GLU A 4 34.84 -1.58 -2.07
C GLU A 4 34.72 -1.96 -0.58
N LEU A 5 33.47 -2.01 -0.10
CA LEU A 5 32.96 -2.93 0.94
C LEU A 5 33.63 -2.91 2.32
N GLN A 6 33.10 -2.06 3.23
CA GLN A 6 33.27 -2.18 4.69
C GLN A 6 31.93 -2.23 5.46
N TYR A 7 30.98 -3.05 5.01
CA TYR A 7 29.73 -3.32 5.77
C TYR A 7 29.42 -4.80 5.93
N ARG A 8 30.40 -5.69 5.76
CA ARG A 8 30.27 -7.09 6.15
C ARG A 8 31.01 -7.30 7.47
N GLU A 9 30.27 -7.86 8.43
CA GLU A 9 30.76 -8.42 9.70
C GLU A 9 30.92 -7.47 10.90
N VAL A 10 29.87 -6.73 11.25
CA VAL A 10 29.68 -6.28 12.64
C VAL A 10 28.37 -6.87 13.19
N ASN A 11 28.47 -8.09 13.72
CA ASN A 11 27.56 -8.73 14.69
C ASN A 11 26.05 -8.36 14.57
N GLU A 12 25.38 -8.98 13.61
CA GLU A 12 23.98 -8.78 13.19
C GLU A 12 22.88 -8.94 14.26
N LYS A 13 23.19 -9.29 15.52
CA LYS A 13 22.17 -9.59 16.54
C LYS A 13 22.19 -8.75 17.83
N LEU A 14 23.19 -7.90 18.05
CA LEU A 14 23.45 -7.41 19.42
C LEU A 14 23.19 -5.93 19.71
N PHE A 15 22.96 -5.06 18.71
CA PHE A 15 22.97 -3.61 18.97
C PHE A 15 21.66 -2.83 18.72
N TYR A 16 20.66 -3.39 18.02
CA TYR A 16 19.62 -2.53 17.43
C TYR A 16 18.27 -2.51 18.16
N ASN A 17 17.95 -3.50 19.01
CA ASN A 17 16.72 -3.52 19.82
C ASN A 17 16.94 -3.31 21.33
N THR A 18 18.17 -3.45 21.82
CA THR A 18 18.46 -3.55 23.26
C THR A 18 18.54 -2.21 24.00
N ASN A 19 18.64 -1.09 23.29
CA ASN A 19 18.82 0.25 23.86
C ASN A 19 17.61 1.18 23.72
N PHE A 20 16.44 0.68 23.32
CA PHE A 20 15.25 1.53 23.28
C PHE A 20 14.81 1.89 24.72
N PRO A 21 14.58 3.18 25.04
CA PRO A 21 14.31 3.62 26.40
C PRO A 21 12.85 3.34 26.82
N TYR A 22 12.48 2.06 26.91
CA TYR A 22 11.14 1.62 27.31
C TYR A 22 10.71 2.18 28.68
N LYS A 23 11.68 2.36 29.59
CA LYS A 23 11.44 2.93 30.92
C LYS A 23 10.99 4.39 30.84
N GLU A 24 11.57 5.19 29.95
CA GLU A 24 11.18 6.61 29.77
C GLU A 24 9.76 6.73 29.22
N ILE A 25 9.38 5.86 28.29
CA ILE A 25 8.00 5.79 27.79
C ILE A 25 7.03 5.42 28.91
N SER A 26 7.38 4.42 29.72
CA SER A 26 6.54 4.04 30.86
C SER A 26 6.38 5.18 31.87
N VAL A 27 7.40 6.03 32.03
CA VAL A 27 7.33 7.23 32.86
C VAL A 27 6.40 8.25 32.22
N ILE A 28 6.57 8.58 30.93
CA ILE A 28 5.71 9.53 30.19
C ILE A 28 4.24 9.11 30.23
N LEU A 29 3.96 7.80 30.12
CA LEU A 29 2.60 7.27 30.17
C LEU A 29 2.00 7.25 31.58
N ASN A 30 2.82 7.04 32.62
CA ASN A 30 2.36 6.95 34.02
C ASN A 30 2.39 8.30 34.76
N THR A 31 3.22 9.25 34.34
CA THR A 31 3.17 10.60 34.86
C THR A 31 1.93 11.29 34.31
N GLY A 32 0.89 11.41 35.13
CA GLY A 32 -0.16 12.40 34.87
C GLY A 32 0.41 13.84 34.84
N PRO A 33 -0.45 14.83 35.04
CA PRO A 33 -1.08 15.67 34.01
C PRO A 33 -0.12 16.53 33.13
N SER A 34 1.09 16.10 32.82
CA SER A 34 2.10 17.03 32.27
C SER A 34 2.52 16.75 30.83
N ILE A 35 1.93 17.56 29.95
CA ILE A 35 2.46 18.08 28.69
C ILE A 35 2.42 17.15 27.47
N PHE A 36 2.86 15.90 27.52
CA PHE A 36 2.83 15.01 26.34
C PHE A 36 2.25 13.63 26.66
N ARG A 37 1.23 13.23 25.90
CA ARG A 37 0.45 12.03 26.21
C ARG A 37 0.44 10.99 25.09
N ASN A 38 0.71 11.44 23.89
CA ASN A 38 0.88 10.58 22.73
C ASN A 38 2.35 10.59 22.33
N ILE A 39 2.85 9.47 21.81
CA ILE A 39 4.26 9.32 21.47
C ILE A 39 4.37 9.02 19.99
N VAL A 40 5.25 9.74 19.29
CA VAL A 40 5.58 9.47 17.90
C VAL A 40 7.06 9.13 17.85
N ILE A 41 7.37 7.90 17.46
CA ILE A 41 8.73 7.41 17.32
C ILE A 41 9.13 7.61 15.85
N TYR A 42 10.06 8.51 15.60
CA TYR A 42 10.54 8.81 14.25
C TYR A 42 12.00 8.39 14.06
N GLY A 43 12.33 7.91 12.87
CA GLY A 43 13.70 7.52 12.53
C GLY A 43 13.76 6.50 11.41
N ILE A 44 14.98 6.24 10.94
CA ILE A 44 15.23 5.31 9.84
C ILE A 44 14.92 3.87 10.28
N GLY A 45 14.50 3.04 9.33
CA GLY A 45 14.28 1.59 9.48
C GLY A 45 12.97 1.17 10.12
N ASP A 46 12.75 -0.16 10.12
CA ASP A 46 11.52 -0.75 10.63
C ASP A 46 11.47 -0.80 12.14
N LYS A 47 10.35 -0.35 12.69
CA LYS A 47 10.08 -0.19 14.12
C LYS A 47 8.92 -1.09 14.57
N SER A 48 8.43 -1.97 13.70
CA SER A 48 7.42 -2.99 13.99
C SER A 48 7.79 -3.81 15.24
N GLU A 49 9.02 -4.32 15.29
CA GLU A 49 9.55 -5.15 16.38
C GLU A 49 9.62 -4.38 17.72
N ILE A 50 9.82 -3.05 17.67
CA ILE A 50 9.79 -2.21 18.88
C ILE A 50 8.37 -2.11 19.43
N LEU A 51 7.38 -1.92 18.54
CA LEU A 51 5.96 -1.86 18.94
C LEU A 51 5.48 -3.19 19.51
N GLU A 52 5.87 -4.32 18.91
CA GLU A 52 5.56 -5.66 19.41
C GLU A 52 6.17 -5.90 20.79
N ASN A 53 7.46 -5.59 20.96
CA ASN A 53 8.13 -5.68 22.26
C ASN A 53 7.49 -4.77 23.32
N LEU A 54 6.98 -3.60 22.93
CA LEU A 54 6.30 -2.66 23.82
C LEU A 54 4.92 -3.22 24.23
N ARG A 55 4.20 -3.82 23.28
CA ARG A 55 2.93 -4.51 23.51
C ARG A 55 3.08 -5.64 24.54
N ASP A 56 4.03 -6.54 24.30
CA ASP A 56 4.15 -7.78 25.08
C ASP A 56 4.75 -7.53 26.47
N ASN A 57 5.78 -6.69 26.57
CA ASN A 57 6.51 -6.52 27.82
C ASN A 57 5.93 -5.43 28.74
N TYR A 58 5.42 -4.33 28.17
CA TYR A 58 5.05 -3.14 28.95
C TYR A 58 3.55 -2.85 28.98
N LEU A 59 2.82 -3.24 27.93
CA LEU A 59 1.38 -2.97 27.81
C LEU A 59 0.47 -4.18 28.04
N SER A 60 1.01 -5.33 28.44
CA SER A 60 0.24 -6.56 28.69
C SER A 60 -0.90 -6.41 29.72
N LYS A 61 -0.85 -5.40 30.59
CA LYS A 61 -1.90 -5.08 31.58
C LYS A 61 -2.98 -4.12 31.06
N ILE A 62 -2.75 -3.46 29.92
CA ILE A 62 -3.60 -2.45 29.32
C ILE A 62 -4.20 -3.04 28.05
N LYS A 63 -5.40 -2.60 27.65
CA LYS A 63 -5.94 -3.04 26.37
C LYS A 63 -5.21 -2.33 25.23
N THR A 64 -4.56 -3.10 24.37
CA THR A 64 -3.80 -2.60 23.21
C THR A 64 -4.50 -2.95 21.91
N ILE A 65 -4.59 -2.01 20.98
CA ILE A 65 -5.02 -2.28 19.59
C ILE A 65 -3.85 -1.93 18.69
N PHE A 66 -3.48 -2.86 17.80
CA PHE A 66 -2.40 -2.66 16.84
C PHE A 66 -2.99 -2.37 15.46
N PHE A 67 -2.48 -1.32 14.83
CA PHE A 67 -2.87 -0.87 13.50
C PHE A 67 -1.62 -0.77 12.63
N GLU A 68 -1.72 -1.30 11.43
CA GLU A 68 -0.70 -1.14 10.40
C GLU A 68 -1.20 -0.12 9.38
N ALA A 69 -0.70 1.11 9.48
CA ALA A 69 -1.11 2.21 8.60
C ALA A 69 -0.50 2.10 7.19
N ASN A 70 0.42 1.14 6.97
CA ASN A 70 0.91 0.79 5.64
C ASN A 70 -0.04 -0.11 4.82
N SER A 71 -1.21 -0.44 5.36
CA SER A 71 -2.20 -1.21 4.62
C SER A 71 -3.06 -0.25 3.80
N ILE A 72 -3.17 -0.47 2.49
CA ILE A 72 -4.11 0.22 1.56
C ILE A 72 -5.57 0.13 2.05
N ARG A 73 -5.87 -0.82 2.95
CA ARG A 73 -7.19 -0.99 3.56
C ARG A 73 -7.42 -0.10 4.77
N PHE A 74 -6.40 0.55 5.33
CA PHE A 74 -6.52 1.32 6.55
C PHE A 74 -7.29 2.63 6.29
N ARG A 75 -8.58 2.64 6.65
CA ARG A 75 -9.45 3.82 6.56
C ARG A 75 -10.00 4.20 7.93
N THR A 76 -10.37 5.48 8.09
CA THR A 76 -11.00 6.02 9.31
C THR A 76 -12.16 5.16 9.83
N ARG A 77 -12.98 4.58 8.94
CA ARG A 77 -14.06 3.67 9.34
C ARG A 77 -13.55 2.39 10.00
N MET A 78 -12.56 1.72 9.42
CA MET A 78 -11.98 0.50 9.98
C MET A 78 -11.30 0.77 11.32
N PHE A 79 -10.66 1.93 11.47
CA PHE A 79 -10.09 2.35 12.75
C PHE A 79 -11.16 2.46 13.84
N LEU A 80 -12.30 3.13 13.55
CA LEU A 80 -13.39 3.29 14.52
C LEU A 80 -14.11 1.96 14.81
N ASP A 81 -14.33 1.13 13.78
CA ASP A 81 -14.96 -0.18 13.92
C ASP A 81 -14.08 -1.14 14.74
N ALA A 82 -12.77 -1.15 14.50
CA ALA A 82 -11.82 -1.93 15.30
C ALA A 82 -11.84 -1.50 16.77
N ILE A 83 -11.92 -0.19 17.06
CA ILE A 83 -12.07 0.28 18.44
C ILE A 83 -13.39 -0.19 19.05
N ASN A 84 -14.49 -0.13 18.30
CA ASN A 84 -15.82 -0.54 18.77
C ASN A 84 -15.87 -2.04 19.07
N GLU A 85 -15.33 -2.88 18.18
CA GLU A 85 -15.26 -4.34 18.33
C GLU A 85 -14.34 -4.75 19.48
N GLU A 86 -13.10 -4.25 19.49
CA GLU A 86 -12.13 -4.59 20.52
C GLU A 86 -12.61 -4.10 21.88
N CYS A 87 -13.06 -2.85 21.97
CA CYS A 87 -13.58 -2.35 23.22
C CYS A 87 -14.93 -2.96 23.58
N LYS A 88 -15.64 -3.71 22.71
CA LYS A 88 -16.99 -4.23 22.96
C LYS A 88 -17.95 -3.11 23.37
N LEU A 89 -18.00 -2.03 22.60
CA LEU A 89 -18.88 -0.89 22.88
C LEU A 89 -20.30 -1.09 22.31
N ASN A 90 -20.50 -2.12 21.48
CA ASN A 90 -21.79 -2.50 20.87
C ASN A 90 -22.53 -1.31 20.22
N ILE A 91 -21.78 -0.34 19.68
CA ILE A 91 -22.37 0.82 19.02
C ILE A 91 -22.74 0.38 17.59
N ILE A 92 -24.03 0.43 17.25
CA ILE A 92 -24.47 0.21 15.87
C ILE A 92 -24.48 1.57 15.18
N PHE A 93 -23.44 1.86 14.40
CA PHE A 93 -23.34 3.09 13.63
C PHE A 93 -23.36 2.79 12.13
N SER A 94 -24.40 3.24 11.43
CA SER A 94 -24.63 2.93 10.01
C SER A 94 -24.54 4.16 9.09
N LYS A 95 -24.23 5.34 9.64
CA LYS A 95 -24.14 6.60 8.88
C LYS A 95 -22.69 6.93 8.52
N ASN A 96 -22.48 7.71 7.46
CA ASN A 96 -21.16 8.18 7.02
C ASN A 96 -20.62 9.39 7.84
N ASP A 97 -21.14 9.62 9.04
CA ASP A 97 -20.68 10.71 9.91
C ASP A 97 -19.66 10.19 10.93
N PHE A 98 -18.39 10.18 10.53
CA PHE A 98 -17.29 9.64 11.34
C PHE A 98 -17.08 10.44 12.63
N LEU A 99 -17.37 11.74 12.61
CA LEU A 99 -17.14 12.64 13.74
C LEU A 99 -18.18 12.39 14.84
N GLN A 100 -19.44 12.16 14.47
CA GLN A 100 -20.47 11.71 15.41
C GLN A 100 -20.13 10.33 15.98
N TYR A 101 -19.64 9.40 15.14
CA TYR A 101 -19.25 8.06 15.61
C TYR A 101 -18.12 8.12 16.64
N ALA A 102 -17.09 8.94 16.40
CA ALA A 102 -15.99 9.16 17.34
C ALA A 102 -16.48 9.75 18.67
N ASN A 103 -17.45 10.67 18.65
CA ASN A 103 -18.05 11.22 19.88
C ASN A 103 -18.84 10.14 20.66
N MET A 104 -19.58 9.27 19.98
CA MET A 104 -20.28 8.16 20.65
C MET A 104 -19.30 7.19 21.31
N ILE A 105 -18.20 6.84 20.61
CA ILE A 105 -17.12 6.01 21.17
C ILE A 105 -16.51 6.69 22.40
N LYS A 106 -16.24 7.99 22.31
CA LYS A 106 -15.70 8.80 23.43
C LYS A 106 -16.62 8.77 24.65
N ASP A 107 -17.93 8.89 24.47
CA ASP A 107 -18.90 8.90 25.56
C ASP A 107 -19.00 7.52 26.22
N GLU A 108 -18.97 6.43 25.44
CA GLU A 108 -18.96 5.06 25.97
C GLU A 108 -17.66 4.73 26.73
N ILE A 109 -16.51 5.22 26.27
CA ILE A 109 -15.23 5.09 26.99
C ILE A 109 -15.26 5.88 28.31
N ASP A 110 -16.02 6.98 28.39
CA ASP A 110 -16.13 7.76 29.62
C ASP A 110 -16.95 7.03 30.69
N LYS A 111 -18.03 6.35 30.28
CA LYS A 111 -18.87 5.51 31.16
C LYS A 111 -18.11 4.34 31.79
N ARG A 112 -16.97 3.92 31.23
CA ARG A 112 -16.14 2.84 31.78
C ARG A 112 -15.39 3.22 33.06
N PRO A 113 -15.06 2.24 33.92
CA PRO A 113 -14.34 2.51 35.17
C PRO A 113 -12.98 3.18 34.89
N LYS A 114 -12.48 3.94 35.89
CA LYS A 114 -11.20 4.68 35.81
C LYS A 114 -9.97 3.77 35.59
N THR A 115 -10.11 2.47 35.81
CA THR A 115 -9.08 1.45 35.57
C THR A 115 -8.94 1.07 34.10
N PHE A 116 -9.90 1.46 33.24
CA PHE A 116 -9.82 1.19 31.82
C PHE A 116 -8.89 2.19 31.15
N SER A 117 -7.79 1.68 30.60
CA SER A 117 -6.88 2.42 29.71
C SER A 117 -6.80 1.71 28.37
N LEU A 118 -6.73 2.49 27.29
CA LEU A 118 -6.63 2.00 25.91
C LEU A 118 -5.36 2.57 25.28
N ALA A 119 -4.52 1.68 24.78
CA ALA A 119 -3.31 2.02 24.03
C ALA A 119 -3.53 1.70 22.56
N LEU A 120 -3.39 2.70 21.70
CA LEU A 120 -3.45 2.54 20.25
C LEU A 120 -2.02 2.52 19.70
N LEU A 121 -1.60 1.40 19.13
CA LEU A 121 -0.30 1.25 18.50
C LEU A 121 -0.51 1.38 17.00
N ILE A 122 0.11 2.39 16.37
CA ILE A 122 -0.04 2.63 14.93
C ILE A 122 1.34 2.54 14.28
N ASN A 123 1.54 1.53 13.45
CA ASN A 123 2.79 1.35 12.73
C ASN A 123 2.76 2.10 11.39
N ASN A 124 3.85 2.79 11.06
CA ASN A 124 4.09 3.44 9.77
C ASN A 124 3.03 4.49 9.38
N CYS A 125 2.83 5.51 10.22
CA CYS A 125 1.88 6.60 9.98
C CYS A 125 2.33 7.61 8.90
N ASP A 126 3.28 7.23 8.06
CA ASP A 126 3.88 8.08 7.03
C ASP A 126 3.15 8.01 5.69
N ASN A 127 2.08 7.24 5.60
CA ASN A 127 1.30 7.13 4.38
C ASN A 127 0.66 8.50 4.07
N ASP A 128 0.89 9.01 2.86
CA ASP A 128 0.34 10.29 2.39
C ASP A 128 -1.18 10.33 2.52
N GLU A 129 -1.88 9.21 2.25
CA GLU A 129 -3.34 9.12 2.42
C GLU A 129 -3.76 9.40 3.87
N LEU A 130 -2.97 8.96 4.85
CA LEU A 130 -3.24 9.18 6.28
C LEU A 130 -2.85 10.60 6.72
N ILE A 131 -1.73 11.12 6.21
CA ILE A 131 -1.24 12.47 6.52
C ILE A 131 -2.24 13.53 6.02
N TYR A 132 -2.90 13.29 4.88
CA TYR A 132 -3.88 14.22 4.31
C TYR A 132 -5.35 13.93 4.71
N ASP A 133 -5.66 12.81 5.36
CA ASP A 133 -7.02 12.53 5.88
C ASP A 133 -7.33 13.36 7.13
N THR A 134 -8.01 14.50 6.92
CA THR A 134 -8.46 15.38 7.99
C THR A 134 -9.51 14.73 8.90
N ALA A 135 -10.36 13.85 8.35
CA ALA A 135 -11.39 13.16 9.12
C ALA A 135 -10.78 12.17 10.11
N PHE A 136 -9.72 11.46 9.70
CA PHE A 136 -8.95 10.59 10.58
C PHE A 136 -8.38 11.37 11.76
N HIS A 137 -7.69 12.48 11.48
CA HIS A 137 -7.05 13.32 12.50
C HIS A 137 -8.04 13.93 13.49
N ASP A 138 -9.19 14.40 13.00
CA ASP A 138 -10.25 14.92 13.87
C ASP A 138 -10.86 13.83 14.75
N CYS A 139 -11.08 12.62 14.20
CA CYS A 139 -11.55 11.48 14.98
C CYS A 139 -10.54 11.05 16.05
N LEU A 140 -9.25 10.97 15.68
CA LEU A 140 -8.16 10.64 16.59
C LEU A 140 -8.05 11.68 17.71
N LYS A 141 -8.18 12.97 17.39
CA LYS A 141 -8.24 14.07 18.37
C LYS A 141 -9.39 13.89 19.35
N ILE A 142 -10.60 13.59 18.88
CA ILE A 142 -11.79 13.40 19.73
C ILE A 142 -11.57 12.24 20.71
N ILE A 143 -11.02 11.12 20.22
CA ILE A 143 -10.77 9.92 21.01
C ILE A 143 -9.63 10.13 22.02
N CYS A 144 -8.52 10.70 21.58
CA CYS A 144 -7.32 10.92 22.41
C CYS A 144 -7.44 12.12 23.38
N SER A 145 -8.47 12.96 23.21
CA SER A 145 -8.83 14.02 24.18
C SER A 145 -9.05 13.46 25.59
N LYS A 146 -9.47 12.19 25.72
CA LYS A 146 -9.76 11.56 27.02
C LYS A 146 -8.51 11.01 27.68
N LYS A 147 -8.36 11.29 29.00
CA LYS A 147 -7.28 10.81 29.89
C LYS A 147 -7.10 9.28 29.99
N LYS A 148 -8.00 8.49 29.39
CA LYS A 148 -7.95 7.02 29.36
C LYS A 148 -7.34 6.45 28.07
N VAL A 149 -7.29 7.22 26.98
CA VAL A 149 -6.80 6.76 25.66
C VAL A 149 -5.51 7.46 25.28
N PHE A 150 -4.49 6.73 24.88
CA PHE A 150 -3.24 7.28 24.33
C PHE A 150 -2.82 6.46 23.10
N PHE A 151 -2.04 7.07 22.22
CA PHE A 151 -1.45 6.37 21.09
C PHE A 151 0.07 6.43 21.07
N ILE A 152 0.67 5.39 20.49
CA ILE A 152 2.09 5.30 20.15
C ILE A 152 2.15 5.03 18.65
N ALA A 153 2.68 5.98 17.91
CA ALA A 153 2.83 5.89 16.46
C ALA A 153 4.31 5.73 16.08
N THR A 154 4.59 5.02 14.99
CA THR A 154 5.91 5.01 14.37
C THR A 154 5.87 5.69 13.01
N CYS A 155 6.94 6.43 12.73
CA CYS A 155 7.13 7.21 11.52
C CYS A 155 8.58 7.06 11.04
N THR A 156 8.82 7.11 9.75
CA THR A 156 10.14 7.32 9.15
C THR A 156 10.49 8.81 9.19
N TYR A 157 9.55 9.67 8.81
CA TYR A 157 9.67 11.13 8.82
C TYR A 157 8.74 11.75 9.87
N PRO A 158 9.16 12.80 10.60
CA PRO A 158 8.35 13.43 11.64
C PRO A 158 7.25 14.36 11.05
N LEU A 159 6.50 13.86 10.06
CA LEU A 159 5.41 14.58 9.42
C LEU A 159 4.06 14.35 10.11
N PHE A 160 3.91 13.26 10.87
CA PHE A 160 2.67 12.95 11.59
C PHE A 160 2.69 13.41 13.06
N PRO A 161 1.63 14.08 13.57
CA PRO A 161 0.53 14.69 12.84
C PRO A 161 0.99 15.89 11.99
N PRO A 162 0.31 16.17 10.85
CA PRO A 162 0.75 17.16 9.86
C PRO A 162 1.05 18.53 10.50
N PRO A 163 2.21 19.14 10.18
CA PRO A 163 2.56 20.46 10.68
C PRO A 163 1.50 21.50 10.25
N GLY A 164 1.02 22.30 11.19
CA GLY A 164 -0.01 23.32 10.93
C GLY A 164 -1.46 22.84 11.05
N SER A 165 -1.70 21.56 11.34
CA SER A 165 -3.04 21.05 11.66
C SER A 165 -3.44 21.36 13.12
N SER A 166 -4.71 21.66 13.35
CA SER A 166 -5.27 21.82 14.71
C SER A 166 -5.14 20.55 15.55
N ALA A 167 -5.07 19.38 14.90
CA ALA A 167 -4.86 18.09 15.54
C ALA A 167 -3.48 17.98 16.22
N ARG A 168 -2.43 18.59 15.67
CA ARG A 168 -1.08 18.52 16.25
C ARG A 168 -0.98 19.19 17.61
N GLU A 169 -1.65 20.33 17.78
CA GLU A 169 -1.66 21.10 19.03
C GLU A 169 -2.46 20.37 20.12
N ASP A 170 -3.60 19.79 19.75
CA ASP A 170 -4.49 19.11 20.70
C ASP A 170 -4.02 17.71 21.09
N LEU A 171 -3.34 16.99 20.20
CA LEU A 171 -2.82 15.65 20.48
C LEU A 171 -1.57 15.68 21.37
N ARG A 172 -0.86 16.82 21.48
CA ARG A 172 0.32 16.99 22.35
C ARG A 172 1.28 15.78 22.29
N CYS A 173 1.85 15.57 21.10
CA CYS A 173 2.72 14.43 20.83
C CYS A 173 4.16 14.69 21.32
N TYR A 174 4.76 13.70 21.97
CA TYR A 174 6.20 13.65 22.23
C TYR A 174 6.89 12.94 21.07
N PHE A 175 7.81 13.63 20.42
CA PHE A 175 8.56 13.08 19.28
C PHE A 175 9.88 12.47 19.78
N LEU A 176 9.98 11.14 19.76
CA LEU A 176 11.17 10.40 20.12
C LEU A 176 11.94 9.99 18.87
N LYS A 177 13.20 10.41 18.77
CA LYS A 177 14.08 9.97 17.66
C LYS A 177 14.67 8.61 17.99
N PHE A 178 14.32 7.58 17.23
CA PHE A 178 14.95 6.26 17.32
C PHE A 178 15.02 5.62 15.94
N SER A 179 16.22 5.27 15.51
CA SER A 179 16.45 4.66 14.20
C SER A 179 16.93 3.23 14.39
N THR A 180 16.19 2.31 13.80
CA THR A 180 16.64 0.94 13.58
C THR A 180 17.31 0.91 12.20
N PHE A 181 18.38 0.16 12.03
CA PHE A 181 18.92 -0.07 10.68
C PHE A 181 18.38 -1.38 10.10
N ASN A 182 17.30 -1.90 10.69
CA ASN A 182 16.56 -3.04 10.18
C ASN A 182 15.81 -2.61 8.92
N LEU A 183 16.05 -3.32 7.82
CA LEU A 183 15.24 -3.18 6.63
C LEU A 183 13.79 -3.51 6.97
N SER A 184 12.88 -2.59 6.64
CA SER A 184 11.46 -2.89 6.58
C SER A 184 11.25 -3.93 5.49
N VAL A 185 11.11 -5.19 5.91
CA VAL A 185 10.72 -6.30 5.01
C VAL A 185 9.22 -6.24 4.71
N ASN A 186 8.50 -5.23 5.25
CA ASN A 186 7.13 -4.98 4.88
C ASN A 186 7.05 -4.52 3.42
N TYR A 187 6.67 -5.49 2.59
CA TYR A 187 6.40 -5.52 1.16
C TYR A 187 5.50 -4.40 0.59
N ASN A 188 5.18 -3.34 1.34
CA ASN A 188 4.17 -2.35 0.94
C ASN A 188 4.65 -0.90 0.87
N ASN A 189 5.94 -0.59 1.06
CA ASN A 189 6.48 0.71 0.63
C ASN A 189 7.11 0.61 -0.75
N LYS A 190 6.33 0.02 -1.64
CA LYS A 190 6.53 0.11 -3.07
C LYS A 190 5.61 1.16 -3.72
N ASP A 191 4.97 2.05 -2.97
CA ASP A 191 4.06 3.03 -3.59
C ASP A 191 4.60 4.47 -3.54
N ASP A 192 5.44 4.83 -2.55
CA ASP A 192 5.86 6.24 -2.35
C ASP A 192 7.33 6.56 -2.68
N ALA A 193 8.05 5.62 -3.31
CA ALA A 193 9.41 5.87 -3.80
C ALA A 193 9.43 5.82 -5.34
N MET A 194 8.69 6.74 -5.98
CA MET A 194 9.06 7.32 -7.28
C MET A 194 9.47 6.35 -8.40
N ASP A 195 8.88 5.14 -8.50
CA ASP A 195 9.11 4.24 -9.66
C ASP A 195 8.23 2.98 -9.71
N LEU A 196 6.99 3.04 -9.23
CA LEU A 196 6.19 1.83 -9.02
C LEU A 196 4.78 1.99 -9.56
N ASP A 197 4.69 1.92 -10.88
CA ASP A 197 3.42 1.58 -11.51
C ASP A 197 2.92 0.21 -11.00
N ASP A 198 1.65 0.20 -10.58
CA ASP A 198 0.72 -0.91 -10.56
C ASP A 198 1.26 -2.29 -10.10
N ASP A 199 1.27 -2.58 -8.79
CA ASP A 199 1.38 -3.96 -8.25
C ASP A 199 0.02 -4.73 -8.36
N ASP A 200 -0.64 -4.55 -9.50
CA ASP A 200 -1.55 -5.54 -10.09
C ASP A 200 -1.10 -5.85 -11.55
N GLU A 201 -0.15 -5.08 -12.09
CA GLU A 201 0.63 -5.44 -13.26
C GLU A 201 1.83 -6.25 -12.80
N VAL A 202 2.03 -7.42 -13.40
CA VAL A 202 3.32 -8.06 -13.31
C VAL A 202 4.32 -7.05 -13.84
N THR A 203 5.30 -6.64 -13.01
CA THR A 203 6.36 -5.71 -13.40
C THR A 203 7.26 -6.42 -14.41
N HIS A 204 6.75 -6.55 -15.63
CA HIS A 204 7.48 -7.06 -16.76
C HIS A 204 8.58 -6.05 -17.02
N LYS A 205 9.83 -6.51 -17.00
CA LYS A 205 10.93 -5.71 -17.53
C LYS A 205 10.98 -5.92 -19.02
N VAL A 206 11.50 -4.95 -19.76
CA VAL A 206 11.68 -5.04 -21.21
C VAL A 206 12.45 -6.32 -21.58
N GLU A 207 13.47 -6.68 -20.80
CA GLU A 207 14.25 -7.90 -21.04
C GLU A 207 13.43 -9.18 -20.83
N SER A 208 12.54 -9.19 -19.84
CA SER A 208 11.65 -10.34 -19.59
C SER A 208 10.65 -10.53 -20.73
N ILE A 209 10.07 -9.44 -21.23
CA ILE A 209 9.17 -9.47 -22.39
C ILE A 209 9.93 -9.98 -23.61
N LYS A 210 11.15 -9.48 -23.83
CA LYS A 210 11.99 -9.88 -24.95
C LYS A 210 12.34 -11.37 -24.94
N VAL A 211 12.71 -11.93 -23.79
CA VAL A 211 13.00 -13.36 -23.65
C VAL A 211 11.78 -14.22 -23.98
N VAL A 212 10.60 -13.85 -23.47
CA VAL A 212 9.36 -14.58 -23.79
C VAL A 212 9.01 -14.39 -25.26
N TYR A 213 9.05 -13.15 -25.76
CA TYR A 213 8.80 -12.83 -27.16
C TYR A 213 9.68 -13.68 -28.08
N ASP A 214 10.98 -13.75 -27.82
CA ASP A 214 11.94 -14.52 -28.62
C ASP A 214 11.60 -16.02 -28.69
N SER A 215 11.02 -16.57 -27.62
CA SER A 215 10.59 -17.97 -27.54
C SER A 215 9.30 -18.28 -28.30
N LEU A 216 8.50 -17.26 -28.64
CA LEU A 216 7.24 -17.42 -29.36
C LEU A 216 7.46 -17.88 -30.81
N THR A 217 6.48 -18.61 -31.35
CA THR A 217 6.47 -18.95 -32.78
C THR A 217 6.28 -17.70 -33.66
N SER A 218 6.69 -17.75 -34.93
CA SER A 218 6.59 -16.58 -35.84
C SER A 218 5.17 -16.02 -35.97
N ASN A 219 4.14 -16.87 -35.96
CA ASN A 219 2.76 -16.41 -36.03
C ASN A 219 2.28 -15.83 -34.69
N THR A 220 2.68 -16.43 -33.57
CA THR A 220 2.40 -15.90 -32.23
C THR A 220 3.08 -14.54 -32.00
N LYS A 221 4.31 -14.35 -32.49
CA LYS A 221 5.02 -13.05 -32.47
C LYS A 221 4.22 -11.96 -33.20
N LYS A 222 3.73 -12.26 -34.41
CA LYS A 222 2.90 -11.32 -35.19
C LYS A 222 1.60 -10.99 -34.49
N LEU A 223 0.95 -12.00 -33.89
CA LEU A 223 -0.27 -11.80 -33.12
C LEU A 223 -0.03 -10.92 -31.87
N PHE A 224 1.08 -11.14 -31.16
CA PHE A 224 1.48 -10.33 -30.01
C PHE A 224 1.64 -8.86 -30.41
N VAL A 225 2.39 -8.59 -31.48
CA VAL A 225 2.61 -7.23 -31.98
C VAL A 225 1.30 -6.54 -32.35
N LEU A 226 0.40 -7.24 -33.06
CA LEU A 226 -0.90 -6.69 -33.43
C LEU A 226 -1.76 -6.36 -32.19
N MET A 227 -1.76 -7.23 -31.18
CA MET A 227 -2.49 -6.93 -29.94
C MET A 227 -1.91 -5.70 -29.24
N MET A 228 -0.58 -5.58 -29.16
CA MET A 228 0.07 -4.42 -28.54
C MET A 228 -0.22 -3.12 -29.31
N GLN A 229 -0.18 -3.15 -30.65
CA GLN A 229 -0.57 -2.01 -31.49
C GLN A 229 -2.04 -1.62 -31.28
N GLN A 230 -2.95 -2.61 -31.19
CA GLN A 230 -4.37 -2.35 -30.91
C GLN A 230 -4.59 -1.74 -29.52
N PHE A 231 -3.86 -2.20 -28.50
CA PHE A 231 -3.90 -1.59 -27.17
C PHE A 231 -3.41 -0.14 -27.20
N ILE A 232 -2.29 0.14 -27.88
CA ILE A 232 -1.76 1.51 -28.02
C ILE A 232 -2.78 2.40 -28.75
N LYS A 233 -3.33 1.94 -29.88
CA LYS A 233 -4.36 2.66 -30.67
C LYS A 233 -5.62 2.95 -29.82
N ASN A 234 -5.99 2.04 -28.93
CA ASN A 234 -7.15 2.21 -28.04
C ASN A 234 -6.82 2.88 -26.70
N ASN A 235 -5.70 3.60 -26.59
CA ASN A 235 -5.25 4.27 -25.36
C ASN A 235 -5.19 3.32 -24.14
N PHE A 236 -4.71 2.09 -24.37
CA PHE A 236 -4.56 1.03 -23.37
C PHE A 236 -5.87 0.58 -22.71
N LYS A 237 -7.02 0.86 -23.33
CA LYS A 237 -8.32 0.31 -22.92
C LYS A 237 -8.45 -1.15 -23.36
N SER A 238 -9.35 -1.87 -22.70
CA SER A 238 -9.63 -3.26 -23.05
C SER A 238 -10.11 -3.41 -24.50
N ILE A 239 -9.64 -4.45 -25.17
CA ILE A 239 -9.98 -4.79 -26.55
C ILE A 239 -10.85 -6.05 -26.58
N PHE A 240 -11.75 -6.16 -27.55
CA PHE A 240 -12.60 -7.35 -27.67
C PHE A 240 -11.87 -8.49 -28.38
N SER A 241 -12.13 -9.72 -27.94
CA SER A 241 -11.52 -10.90 -28.58
C SER A 241 -11.97 -11.09 -30.03
N ASP A 242 -13.16 -10.61 -30.39
CA ASP A 242 -13.68 -10.71 -31.77
C ASP A 242 -12.88 -9.82 -32.73
N ASP A 243 -12.50 -8.62 -32.29
CA ASP A 243 -11.74 -7.65 -33.10
C ASP A 243 -10.33 -8.17 -33.37
N VAL A 244 -9.66 -8.72 -32.34
CA VAL A 244 -8.35 -9.36 -32.48
C VAL A 244 -8.42 -10.53 -33.48
N PHE A 245 -9.47 -11.34 -33.40
CA PHE A 245 -9.66 -12.48 -34.30
C PHE A 245 -9.86 -12.06 -35.75
N LEU A 246 -10.68 -11.04 -36.00
CA LEU A 246 -10.93 -10.53 -37.34
C LEU A 246 -9.64 -9.99 -37.96
N SER A 247 -8.90 -9.14 -37.25
CA SER A 247 -7.64 -8.59 -37.76
C SER A 247 -6.57 -9.67 -37.99
N ALA A 248 -6.47 -10.68 -37.11
CA ALA A 248 -5.54 -11.79 -37.29
C ALA A 248 -5.92 -12.72 -38.45
N LYS A 249 -7.22 -12.89 -38.72
CA LYS A 249 -7.75 -13.70 -39.81
C LYS A 249 -7.54 -13.01 -41.17
N ASP A 250 -7.77 -11.70 -41.25
CA ASP A 250 -7.60 -10.92 -42.48
C ASP A 250 -6.14 -10.92 -42.97
N ARG A 251 -5.20 -11.02 -42.02
CA ARG A 251 -3.76 -11.15 -42.28
C ARG A 251 -3.28 -12.60 -42.44
N PHE A 252 -4.21 -13.57 -42.44
CA PHE A 252 -3.95 -15.02 -42.55
C PHE A 252 -3.03 -15.62 -41.48
N TRP A 253 -2.97 -15.03 -40.29
CA TRP A 253 -2.11 -15.53 -39.20
C TRP A 253 -2.77 -16.66 -38.40
N VAL A 254 -4.10 -16.70 -38.40
CA VAL A 254 -4.88 -17.68 -37.66
C VAL A 254 -6.01 -18.23 -38.54
N ASN A 255 -6.22 -19.55 -38.49
CA ASN A 255 -7.24 -20.25 -39.28
C ASN A 255 -8.55 -20.50 -38.51
N SER A 256 -8.51 -20.52 -37.18
CA SER A 256 -9.68 -20.77 -36.34
C SER A 256 -9.59 -20.05 -34.98
N VAL A 257 -10.75 -19.80 -34.37
CA VAL A 257 -10.81 -19.16 -33.03
C VAL A 257 -10.09 -20.01 -31.97
N SER A 258 -10.14 -21.34 -32.08
CA SER A 258 -9.43 -22.25 -31.18
C SER A 258 -7.92 -22.05 -31.25
N GLN A 259 -7.38 -21.93 -32.47
CA GLN A 259 -5.95 -21.69 -32.68
C GLN A 259 -5.51 -20.32 -32.12
N MET A 260 -6.36 -19.29 -32.25
CA MET A 260 -6.09 -17.98 -31.62
C MET A 260 -6.04 -18.10 -30.10
N GLN A 261 -7.00 -18.82 -29.51
CA GLN A 261 -7.08 -18.99 -28.06
C GLN A 261 -5.88 -19.75 -27.50
N GLU A 262 -5.37 -20.76 -28.20
CA GLU A 262 -4.13 -21.45 -27.85
C GLU A 262 -2.94 -20.49 -27.82
N MET A 263 -2.79 -19.65 -28.86
CA MET A 263 -1.73 -18.62 -28.91
C MET A 263 -1.87 -17.56 -27.81
N ILE A 264 -3.10 -17.14 -27.51
CA ILE A 264 -3.39 -16.15 -26.45
C ILE A 264 -3.18 -16.74 -25.05
N THR A 265 -3.32 -18.05 -24.88
CA THR A 265 -3.08 -18.72 -23.59
C THR A 265 -1.64 -18.52 -23.13
N GLU A 266 -0.68 -18.50 -24.07
CA GLU A 266 0.72 -18.21 -23.77
C GLU A 266 0.89 -16.79 -23.18
N PHE A 267 0.14 -15.80 -23.66
CA PHE A 267 0.16 -14.44 -23.12
C PHE A 267 -0.53 -14.34 -21.75
N LEU A 268 -1.56 -15.15 -21.51
CA LEU A 268 -2.26 -15.24 -20.23
C LEU A 268 -1.38 -15.92 -19.16
N ASP A 269 -0.69 -16.99 -19.53
CA ASP A 269 0.23 -17.73 -18.65
C ASP A 269 1.41 -16.87 -18.21
N HIS A 270 1.94 -16.07 -19.13
CA HIS A 270 2.97 -15.07 -18.84
C HIS A 270 2.41 -13.77 -18.26
N LYS A 271 1.09 -13.66 -18.04
CA LYS A 271 0.42 -12.49 -17.45
C LYS A 271 0.74 -11.16 -18.17
N PHE A 272 0.89 -11.20 -19.49
CA PHE A 272 0.97 -9.99 -20.32
C PHE A 272 -0.39 -9.32 -20.49
N ILE A 273 -1.43 -10.15 -20.51
CA ILE A 273 -2.82 -9.74 -20.65
C ILE A 273 -3.65 -10.49 -19.62
N GLU A 274 -4.84 -9.98 -19.37
CA GLU A 274 -5.87 -10.66 -18.59
C GLU A 274 -7.15 -10.78 -19.41
N LYS A 275 -7.88 -11.88 -19.17
CA LYS A 275 -9.17 -12.15 -19.80
C LYS A 275 -10.31 -11.70 -18.88
N CYS A 276 -11.11 -10.76 -19.35
CA CYS A 276 -12.32 -10.29 -18.68
C CYS A 276 -13.57 -10.61 -19.48
N HIS A 277 -14.71 -10.68 -18.80
CA HIS A 277 -16.02 -10.81 -19.43
C HIS A 277 -16.80 -9.51 -19.29
N ASP A 278 -17.38 -9.06 -20.39
CA ASP A 278 -18.29 -7.92 -20.38
C ASP A 278 -19.64 -8.29 -19.74
N LEU A 279 -20.44 -7.27 -19.38
CA LEU A 279 -21.80 -7.45 -18.86
C LEU A 279 -22.71 -8.25 -19.81
N SER A 280 -22.37 -8.27 -21.10
CA SER A 280 -23.05 -9.06 -22.15
C SER A 280 -22.45 -10.45 -22.40
N GLY A 281 -21.47 -10.88 -21.60
CA GLY A 281 -20.81 -12.18 -21.73
C GLY A 281 -19.70 -12.26 -22.79
N LYS A 282 -19.45 -11.17 -23.53
CA LYS A 282 -18.36 -11.11 -24.52
C LYS A 282 -16.98 -11.09 -23.84
N ILE A 283 -16.00 -11.69 -24.51
CA ILE A 283 -14.61 -11.75 -24.00
C ILE A 283 -13.87 -10.47 -24.37
N LYS A 284 -13.24 -9.85 -23.36
CA LYS A 284 -12.34 -8.70 -23.49
C LYS A 284 -10.96 -9.08 -22.96
N TYR A 285 -9.93 -8.46 -23.52
CA TYR A 285 -8.57 -8.53 -23.01
C TYR A 285 -8.17 -7.18 -22.42
N SER A 286 -7.61 -7.18 -21.22
CA SER A 286 -6.95 -6.04 -20.59
C SER A 286 -5.44 -6.24 -20.60
N LEU A 287 -4.69 -5.17 -20.79
CA LEU A 287 -3.23 -5.19 -20.70
C LEU A 287 -2.82 -5.21 -19.22
N ARG A 288 -1.79 -5.99 -18.88
CA ARG A 288 -1.17 -6.08 -17.54
C ARG A 288 0.31 -5.67 -17.57
N ILE A 289 0.73 -4.97 -18.64
CA ILE A 289 2.08 -4.45 -18.85
C ILE A 289 2.02 -2.93 -18.83
N LYS A 290 2.94 -2.34 -18.06
CA LYS A 290 3.14 -0.89 -17.98
C LYS A 290 3.32 -0.27 -19.35
N ARG A 291 2.66 0.87 -19.57
CA ARG A 291 2.70 1.60 -20.85
C ARG A 291 4.11 1.99 -21.26
N THR A 292 4.92 2.45 -20.29
CA THR A 292 6.33 2.82 -20.47
C THR A 292 7.15 1.63 -20.96
N VAL A 293 7.05 0.50 -20.26
CA VAL A 293 7.74 -0.75 -20.62
C VAL A 293 7.32 -1.26 -21.99
N LEU A 294 6.02 -1.19 -22.32
CA LEU A 294 5.54 -1.66 -23.61
C LEU A 294 6.09 -0.78 -24.75
N ASN A 295 6.08 0.54 -24.57
CA ASN A 295 6.64 1.47 -25.56
C ASN A 295 8.15 1.23 -25.73
N ASP A 296 8.90 1.11 -24.64
CA ASP A 296 10.34 0.81 -24.67
C ASP A 296 10.63 -0.52 -25.40
N PHE A 297 9.79 -1.55 -25.18
CA PHE A 297 9.89 -2.82 -25.89
C PHE A 297 9.66 -2.65 -27.40
N MET A 298 8.59 -1.95 -27.80
CA MET A 298 8.24 -1.72 -29.20
C MET A 298 9.34 -0.93 -29.93
N GLU A 299 9.89 0.09 -29.28
CA GLU A 299 11.05 0.85 -29.79
C GLU A 299 12.30 -0.04 -29.93
N SER A 300 12.57 -0.90 -28.94
CA SER A 300 13.75 -1.78 -28.96
C SER A 300 13.73 -2.82 -30.07
N GLU A 301 12.54 -3.26 -30.50
CA GLU A 301 12.35 -4.22 -31.59
C GLU A 301 12.16 -3.54 -32.96
N GLY A 302 12.18 -2.21 -33.01
CA GLY A 302 11.98 -1.44 -34.25
C GLY A 302 10.58 -1.62 -34.84
N ILE A 303 9.58 -1.84 -33.99
CA ILE A 303 8.19 -2.04 -34.41
C ILE A 303 7.52 -0.67 -34.47
N GLU A 304 7.37 -0.16 -35.68
CA GLU A 304 6.61 1.06 -35.93
C GLU A 304 5.10 0.79 -35.76
N LEU A 305 4.38 1.79 -35.24
CA LEU A 305 2.92 1.78 -35.32
C LEU A 305 2.57 1.93 -36.80
N GLU A 306 1.81 0.99 -37.36
CA GLU A 306 1.19 1.19 -38.66
C GLU A 306 0.21 2.37 -38.51
N ASP A 307 0.66 3.58 -38.83
CA ASP A 307 -0.21 4.68 -39.19
C ASP A 307 -0.88 4.26 -40.50
N GLU A 308 -2.08 3.71 -40.42
CA GLU A 308 -2.93 3.60 -41.60
C GLU A 308 -3.31 5.03 -42.01
N ASP A 309 -2.57 5.49 -43.02
CA ASP A 309 -2.97 6.27 -44.18
C ASP A 309 -4.27 7.08 -44.05
N ASP A 310 -4.12 8.37 -44.35
CA ASP A 310 -5.17 9.27 -44.82
C ASP A 310 -6.09 8.57 -45.83
N ASP A 311 -7.26 8.10 -45.37
CA ASP A 311 -8.38 7.82 -46.25
C ASP A 311 -9.30 9.06 -46.29
N GLU A 312 -9.15 9.82 -47.38
CA GLU A 312 -10.15 10.75 -47.95
C GLU A 312 -11.49 10.06 -48.26
#